data_AF-A0A1D3U8X3-F1
#
_entry.id   AF-A0A1D3U8X3-F1
#
_cell.length_a   1.000
_cell.length_b   1.000
_cell.length_c   1.000
_cell.angle_alpha   90.00
_cell.angle_beta   90.00
_cell.angle_gamma   90.00
#
_symmetry.space_group_name_H-M   'P 1'
#
loop_
_entity.id
_entity.type
_entity.pdbx_description
1 polymer ?
#
loop_
_entity_poly.entity_id
_entity_poly.type
_entity_poly.pdbx_seq_one_letter_code
_entity_poly.pdbx_strand_id
1 'polypeptide(L)'
;MHKDKETNLVDFYIEKFLHPSDVNSSELHRKRDHFHKGSDSSLRGFLHVQDEIRKKEESSFRKEKYAKIFPCQKKFSLYSKNPPYVFHPTYSDVDMKEEHRFKVKKYENIFTHLIMECVYDRNYIIPSCDISKVRNCLFSVHEKSFVDRMLQVIQKKEIIQMFELDLFSDMICRFLVEINGTVLSSLLALKYFMSMHVGGGNHHSKINRGDGFCIFNDTAIAINFLLLHKIIDNAIILDVDVHQGDGTAEIFQNCQNVKTISIHCRKNYPLFKKKSTIDIELDPYIQDEEYLEIYKHVLTNIKPDKKTILFYLAGVDISQDDDLGLLLISDDGIYQRDYMTYRTAAENNLPVVTLLAGGYNECEDTLTRKHLLTFRAAKDSWNIRGK
;
A
#
# COMPACT_ATOMS: atom_id res chain seq x y z
N MET A 1 23.65 19.41 -9.76
CA MET A 1 22.57 20.40 -10.02
C MET A 1 21.19 19.78 -10.25
N HIS A 2 20.96 18.86 -11.21
CA HIS A 2 19.63 18.23 -11.36
C HIS A 2 19.32 17.17 -10.27
N LYS A 3 20.29 16.30 -9.95
CA LYS A 3 20.13 15.26 -8.91
C LYS A 3 19.85 15.84 -7.51
N ASP A 4 20.53 16.93 -7.15
CA ASP A 4 20.34 17.61 -5.86
C ASP A 4 18.95 18.24 -5.72
N LYS A 5 18.38 18.77 -6.82
CA LYS A 5 17.02 19.33 -6.81
C LYS A 5 15.95 18.25 -6.68
N GLU A 6 16.15 17.07 -7.26
CA GLU A 6 15.23 15.93 -7.16
C GLU A 6 15.27 15.31 -5.75
N THR A 7 16.47 15.11 -5.18
CA THR A 7 16.62 14.67 -3.78
C THR A 7 15.91 15.64 -2.83
N ASN A 8 16.10 16.95 -3.04
CA ASN A 8 15.42 17.98 -2.23
C ASN A 8 13.89 17.95 -2.36
N LEU A 9 13.35 17.56 -3.53
CA LEU A 9 11.90 17.45 -3.73
C LEU A 9 11.32 16.22 -3.03
N VAL A 10 11.97 15.07 -3.16
CA VAL A 10 11.55 13.83 -2.49
C VAL A 10 11.60 14.02 -0.97
N ASP A 11 12.68 14.61 -0.44
CA ASP A 11 12.82 14.89 0.98
C ASP A 11 11.73 15.83 1.51
N PHE A 12 11.43 16.90 0.78
CA PHE A 12 10.34 17.82 1.10
C PHE A 12 8.98 17.11 1.22
N TYR A 13 8.68 16.18 0.31
CA TYR A 13 7.42 15.44 0.38
C TYR A 13 7.43 14.35 1.45
N ILE A 14 8.57 13.72 1.74
CA ILE A 14 8.69 12.80 2.88
C ILE A 14 8.29 13.53 4.15
N GLU A 15 8.89 14.69 4.44
CA GLU A 15 8.56 15.48 5.63
C GLU A 15 7.07 15.84 5.71
N LYS A 16 6.45 16.15 4.57
CA LYS A 16 5.02 16.41 4.51
C LYS A 16 4.17 15.18 4.81
N PHE A 17 4.61 13.97 4.49
CA PHE A 17 3.83 12.76 4.71
C PHE A 17 4.18 12.01 6.00
N LEU A 18 5.19 12.45 6.76
CA LEU A 18 5.46 11.94 8.10
C LEU A 18 4.40 12.36 9.11
N HIS A 19 4.12 11.46 10.07
CA HIS A 19 3.35 11.82 11.26
C HIS A 19 4.09 12.91 12.06
N PRO A 20 3.40 13.88 12.69
CA PRO A 20 4.05 14.99 13.38
C PRO A 20 5.05 14.59 14.47
N SER A 21 4.90 13.40 15.08
CA SER A 21 5.89 12.85 16.04
C SER A 21 7.25 12.52 15.40
N ASP A 22 7.26 12.25 14.10
CA ASP A 22 8.43 11.79 13.36
C ASP A 22 9.18 12.95 12.66
N VAL A 23 8.64 14.17 12.73
CA VAL A 23 9.27 15.39 12.20
C VAL A 23 10.26 15.96 13.22
N ASN A 24 11.50 16.26 12.81
CA ASN A 24 12.47 16.92 13.69
C ASN A 24 11.92 18.28 14.15
N SER A 25 11.86 18.48 15.47
CA SER A 25 11.27 19.66 16.14
C SER A 25 12.01 21.00 15.90
N SER A 26 13.00 21.04 15.00
CA SER A 26 13.80 22.25 14.71
C SER A 26 13.25 23.13 13.58
N GLU A 27 12.23 22.69 12.82
CA GLU A 27 11.67 23.47 11.69
C GLU A 27 10.19 23.84 11.84
N LEU A 28 9.54 23.47 12.94
CA LEU A 28 8.13 23.74 13.22
C LEU A 28 7.86 25.18 13.70
N HIS A 29 8.54 26.17 13.11
CA HIS A 29 8.16 27.58 13.19
C HIS A 29 8.32 28.24 11.82
N ARG A 30 7.38 27.97 10.91
CA ARG A 30 6.72 28.99 10.07
C ARG A 30 5.76 28.34 9.06
N LYS A 31 4.51 28.83 9.15
CA LYS A 31 3.38 28.80 8.19
C LYS A 31 2.22 27.93 8.67
N ARG A 32 1.37 28.57 9.49
CA ARG A 32 -0.07 28.29 9.42
C ARG A 32 -0.51 28.80 8.05
N ASP A 33 -0.85 27.89 7.14
CA ASP A 33 -1.48 28.29 5.89
C ASP A 33 -2.82 28.96 6.22
N HIS A 34 -2.90 30.26 5.92
CA HIS A 34 -4.13 31.01 5.95
C HIS A 34 -5.04 30.53 4.83
N PHE A 35 -5.86 29.52 5.11
CA PHE A 35 -6.98 29.19 4.23
C PHE A 35 -7.98 30.34 4.23
N HIS A 36 -8.20 30.91 3.04
CA HIS A 36 -9.32 31.81 2.77
C HIS A 36 -10.63 31.13 3.16
N LYS A 37 -11.42 31.82 4.01
CA LYS A 37 -12.80 31.45 4.36
C LYS A 37 -13.69 31.64 3.13
N GLY A 38 -13.64 30.69 2.19
CA GLY A 38 -14.66 30.50 1.17
C GLY A 38 -15.85 29.75 1.76
N SER A 39 -17.07 30.19 1.45
CA SER A 39 -18.34 29.62 1.90
C SER A 39 -18.72 28.33 1.15
N ASP A 40 -17.79 27.39 0.99
CA ASP A 40 -18.04 26.14 0.29
C ASP A 40 -18.42 25.03 1.27
N SER A 41 -19.66 24.54 1.15
CA SER A 41 -20.18 23.39 1.92
C SER A 41 -19.30 22.14 1.77
N SER A 42 -18.62 21.98 0.63
CA SER A 42 -17.72 20.86 0.36
C SER A 42 -16.48 20.88 1.27
N LEU A 43 -15.94 22.08 1.56
CA LEU A 43 -14.76 22.25 2.39
C LEU A 43 -15.08 21.99 3.87
N ARG A 44 -16.27 22.41 4.35
CA ARG A 44 -16.73 22.10 5.70
C ARG A 44 -16.92 20.60 5.92
N GLY A 45 -17.50 19.91 4.94
CA GLY A 45 -17.65 18.45 4.99
C GLY A 45 -16.32 17.71 5.05
N PHE A 46 -15.32 18.18 4.29
CA PHE A 46 -13.98 17.60 4.32
C PHE A 46 -13.25 17.82 5.65
N LEU A 47 -13.37 19.02 6.26
CA LEU A 47 -12.80 19.30 7.58
C LEU A 47 -13.39 18.39 8.66
N HIS A 48 -14.70 18.16 8.63
CA HIS A 48 -15.34 17.23 9.56
C HIS A 48 -14.78 15.81 9.42
N VAL A 49 -14.60 15.32 8.20
CA VAL A 49 -13.97 14.00 7.95
C VAL A 49 -12.55 13.97 8.52
N GLN A 50 -11.75 15.02 8.29
CA GLN A 50 -10.39 15.10 8.83
C GLN A 50 -10.36 15.06 10.36
N ASP A 51 -11.34 15.67 11.03
CA ASP A 51 -11.44 15.65 12.48
C ASP A 51 -11.84 14.26 13.01
N GLU A 52 -12.73 13.54 12.34
CA GLU A 52 -13.06 12.15 12.70
C GLU A 52 -11.84 11.21 12.51
N ILE A 53 -11.04 11.41 11.46
CA ILE A 53 -9.78 10.68 11.25
C ILE A 53 -8.80 10.93 12.40
N ARG A 54 -8.62 12.18 12.84
CA ARG A 54 -7.73 12.52 13.96
C ARG A 54 -8.20 11.90 15.28
N LYS A 55 -9.51 11.95 15.57
CA LYS A 55 -10.07 11.28 16.76
C LYS A 55 -9.77 9.79 16.74
N LYS A 56 -9.94 9.16 15.56
CA LYS A 56 -9.66 7.74 15.40
C LYS A 56 -8.19 7.45 15.63
N GLU A 57 -7.29 8.16 14.98
CA GLU A 57 -5.83 8.08 15.19
C GLU A 57 -5.49 8.18 16.68
N GLU A 58 -5.90 9.25 17.36
CA GLU A 58 -5.62 9.43 18.79
C GLU A 58 -6.07 8.23 19.64
N SER A 59 -7.24 7.64 19.35
CA SER A 59 -7.72 6.46 20.05
C SER A 59 -6.90 5.19 19.74
N SER A 60 -6.48 5.01 18.48
CA SER A 60 -5.69 3.86 18.03
C SER A 60 -4.30 3.84 18.68
N PHE A 61 -3.67 5.01 18.81
CA PHE A 61 -2.34 5.15 19.44
C PHE A 61 -2.33 4.87 20.94
N ARG A 62 -3.46 5.04 21.63
CA ARG A 62 -3.59 4.81 23.08
C ARG A 62 -3.86 3.35 23.46
N LYS A 63 -4.00 2.45 22.49
CA LYS A 63 -4.22 1.02 22.80
C LYS A 63 -3.01 0.44 23.53
N GLU A 64 -3.29 -0.32 24.60
CA GLU A 64 -2.28 -0.86 25.53
C GLU A 64 -1.15 -1.63 24.82
N LYS A 65 -1.47 -2.38 23.77
CA LYS A 65 -0.49 -3.14 22.98
C LYS A 65 0.65 -2.28 22.41
N TYR A 66 0.38 -1.01 22.08
CA TYR A 66 1.40 -0.12 21.54
C TYR A 66 2.17 0.65 22.61
N ALA A 67 1.76 0.58 23.88
CA ALA A 67 2.40 1.30 24.99
C ALA A 67 3.88 0.93 25.18
N LYS A 68 4.29 -0.27 24.76
CA LYS A 68 5.69 -0.75 24.78
C LYS A 68 6.40 -0.69 23.42
N ILE A 69 5.69 -0.31 22.35
CA ILE A 69 6.22 -0.27 20.99
C ILE A 69 6.65 1.15 20.65
N PHE A 70 5.72 2.12 20.68
CA PHE A 70 5.99 3.51 20.28
C PHE A 70 7.10 4.21 21.07
N PRO A 71 7.20 4.06 22.41
CA PRO A 71 8.30 4.68 23.16
C PRO A 71 9.69 4.13 22.81
N CYS A 72 9.77 2.98 22.14
CA CYS A 72 11.02 2.33 21.76
C CYS A 72 11.33 2.47 20.26
N GLN A 73 10.63 3.37 19.55
CA GLN A 73 10.89 3.66 18.14
C GLN A 73 12.30 4.19 17.95
N LYS A 74 13.03 3.61 16.99
CA LYS A 74 14.34 4.08 16.54
C LYS A 74 14.15 4.92 15.28
N LYS A 75 15.06 5.88 15.05
CA LYS A 75 15.10 6.57 13.75
C LYS A 75 15.63 5.63 12.67
N PHE A 76 14.98 5.63 11.51
CA PHE A 76 15.52 4.95 10.34
C PHE A 76 16.88 5.55 9.93
N SER A 77 17.80 4.71 9.50
CA SER A 77 19.13 5.12 9.02
C SER A 77 19.57 4.27 7.83
N LEU A 78 20.56 4.76 7.08
CA LEU A 78 21.17 4.01 5.98
C LEU A 78 21.91 2.73 6.43
N TYR A 79 22.20 2.59 7.74
CA TYR A 79 22.83 1.41 8.33
C TYR A 79 21.82 0.38 8.86
N SER A 80 20.53 0.62 8.64
CA SER A 80 19.46 -0.30 9.07
C SER A 80 19.57 -1.64 8.34
N LYS A 81 19.29 -2.75 9.03
CA LYS A 81 19.38 -4.11 8.48
C LYS A 81 18.13 -4.55 7.73
N ASN A 82 17.21 -3.62 7.46
CA ASN A 82 15.97 -3.81 6.74
C ASN A 82 15.65 -2.52 5.95
N PRO A 83 14.87 -2.62 4.86
CA PRO A 83 14.32 -1.45 4.19
C PRO A 83 13.38 -0.66 5.13
N PRO A 84 13.15 0.64 4.86
CA PRO A 84 12.17 1.42 5.59
C PRO A 84 10.78 0.82 5.42
N TYR A 85 10.03 0.76 6.51
CA TYR A 85 8.68 0.19 6.51
C TYR A 85 7.69 1.09 7.22
N VAL A 86 6.50 1.17 6.64
CA VAL A 86 5.46 2.14 7.03
C VAL A 86 4.28 1.39 7.63
N PHE A 87 3.84 1.84 8.81
CA PHE A 87 2.69 1.28 9.51
C PHE A 87 1.89 2.38 10.20
N HIS A 88 0.57 2.22 10.25
CA HIS A 88 -0.30 3.07 11.03
C HIS A 88 -1.31 2.23 11.84
N PRO A 89 -1.51 2.50 13.14
CA PRO A 89 -2.42 1.72 13.99
C PRO A 89 -3.87 1.64 13.51
N THR A 90 -4.33 2.66 12.80
CA THR A 90 -5.70 2.70 12.25
C THR A 90 -5.95 1.62 11.21
N TYR A 91 -4.91 1.04 10.61
CA TYR A 91 -5.06 -0.02 9.60
C TYR A 91 -5.80 -1.24 10.14
N SER A 92 -5.62 -1.54 11.44
CA SER A 92 -6.26 -2.67 12.12
C SER A 92 -7.23 -2.29 13.23
N ASP A 93 -7.34 -1.00 13.54
CA ASP A 93 -8.28 -0.50 14.54
C ASP A 93 -9.68 -0.31 13.94
N VAL A 94 -10.29 -1.36 13.45
CA VAL A 94 -11.67 -1.35 12.96
C VAL A 94 -12.35 -2.62 13.44
N ASP A 95 -13.61 -2.50 13.85
CA ASP A 95 -14.42 -3.65 14.27
C ASP A 95 -14.92 -4.38 13.01
N MET A 96 -14.56 -5.65 12.89
CA MET A 96 -15.04 -6.52 11.82
C MET A 96 -15.61 -7.79 12.42
N LYS A 97 -16.57 -8.39 11.72
CA LYS A 97 -17.10 -9.72 12.06
C LYS A 97 -15.95 -10.73 12.02
N GLU A 98 -15.83 -11.53 13.06
CA GLU A 98 -14.73 -12.49 13.24
C GLU A 98 -14.63 -13.49 12.08
N GLU A 99 -15.78 -13.92 11.55
CA GLU A 99 -15.89 -14.84 10.40
C GLU A 99 -15.62 -14.20 9.03
N HIS A 100 -15.45 -12.87 8.97
CA HIS A 100 -15.24 -12.20 7.69
C HIS A 100 -13.90 -12.61 7.06
N ARG A 101 -13.87 -12.81 5.75
CA ARG A 101 -12.67 -13.26 5.01
C ARG A 101 -11.57 -12.20 4.98
N PHE A 102 -11.95 -10.93 4.86
CA PHE A 102 -11.02 -9.81 5.01
C PHE A 102 -10.64 -9.60 6.49
N LYS A 103 -9.51 -10.17 6.90
CA LYS A 103 -8.97 -10.07 8.28
C LYS A 103 -8.18 -8.78 8.49
N VAL A 104 -8.85 -7.71 8.91
CA VAL A 104 -8.22 -6.40 9.16
C VAL A 104 -7.13 -6.43 10.24
N LYS A 105 -7.16 -7.40 11.17
CA LYS A 105 -6.11 -7.59 12.17
C LYS A 105 -4.77 -8.03 11.60
N LYS A 106 -4.73 -8.52 10.35
CA LYS A 106 -3.48 -8.97 9.70
C LYS A 106 -2.38 -7.90 9.73
N TYR A 107 -2.71 -6.63 9.50
CA TYR A 107 -1.71 -5.56 9.46
C TYR A 107 -1.03 -5.32 10.82
N GLU A 108 -1.81 -5.28 11.90
CA GLU A 108 -1.30 -5.20 13.26
C GLU A 108 -0.51 -6.46 13.64
N ASN A 109 -0.98 -7.65 13.28
CA ASN A 109 -0.29 -8.90 13.56
C ASN A 109 1.07 -8.93 12.85
N ILE A 110 1.13 -8.57 11.56
CA ILE A 110 2.37 -8.46 10.77
C ILE A 110 3.32 -7.46 11.43
N PHE A 111 2.86 -6.24 11.73
CA PHE A 111 3.69 -5.21 12.37
C PHE A 111 4.27 -5.67 13.71
N THR A 112 3.43 -6.31 14.53
CA THR A 112 3.83 -6.81 15.85
C THR A 112 4.88 -7.92 15.73
N HIS A 113 4.68 -8.88 14.82
CA HIS A 113 5.64 -9.97 14.60
C HIS A 113 6.97 -9.46 14.02
N LEU A 114 6.94 -8.49 13.10
CA LEU A 114 8.15 -7.87 12.55
C LEU A 114 9.07 -7.36 13.67
N ILE A 115 8.48 -6.77 14.71
CA ILE A 115 9.21 -6.19 15.86
C ILE A 115 9.54 -7.24 16.92
N MET A 116 8.57 -8.08 17.31
CA MET A 116 8.73 -9.00 18.43
C MET A 116 9.67 -10.16 18.11
N GLU A 117 9.68 -10.63 16.85
CA GLU A 117 10.60 -11.67 16.39
C GLU A 117 11.92 -11.11 15.84
N CYS A 118 12.14 -9.79 15.94
CA CYS A 118 13.32 -9.11 15.41
C CYS A 118 13.56 -9.38 13.91
N VAL A 119 12.48 -9.61 13.14
CA VAL A 119 12.57 -9.69 11.68
C VAL A 119 13.04 -8.33 11.17
N TYR A 120 12.43 -7.24 11.61
CA TYR A 120 12.85 -5.86 11.32
C TYR A 120 13.26 -5.13 12.60
N ASP A 121 14.15 -4.15 12.47
CA ASP A 121 14.46 -3.22 13.56
C ASP A 121 13.24 -2.36 13.89
N ARG A 122 13.18 -1.78 15.11
CA ARG A 122 12.11 -0.87 15.56
C ARG A 122 12.15 0.52 14.90
N ASN A 123 12.56 0.61 13.65
CA ASN A 123 12.73 1.83 12.87
C ASN A 123 11.62 2.03 11.83
N TYR A 124 10.41 1.58 12.15
CA TYR A 124 9.22 1.88 11.36
C TYR A 124 8.96 3.38 11.30
N ILE A 125 8.21 3.76 10.27
CA ILE A 125 7.83 5.14 9.99
C ILE A 125 6.30 5.23 10.01
N ILE A 126 5.77 6.28 10.63
CA ILE A 126 4.32 6.48 10.72
C ILE A 126 3.91 7.55 9.69
N PRO A 127 2.94 7.25 8.81
CA PRO A 127 2.43 8.23 7.88
C PRO A 127 1.48 9.21 8.57
N SER A 128 1.39 10.42 8.04
CA SER A 128 0.43 11.43 8.47
C SER A 128 -1.01 10.96 8.20
N CYS A 129 -1.92 11.21 9.14
CA CYS A 129 -3.36 11.05 8.92
C CYS A 129 -4.04 12.24 8.20
N ASP A 130 -3.27 13.24 7.76
CA ASP A 130 -3.81 14.42 7.08
C ASP A 130 -4.12 14.12 5.61
N ILE A 131 -5.39 13.87 5.33
CA ILE A 131 -5.90 13.48 4.02
C ILE A 131 -6.02 14.66 3.06
N SER A 132 -5.87 15.91 3.54
CA SER A 132 -5.89 17.08 2.66
C SER A 132 -4.76 17.05 1.63
N LYS A 133 -3.65 16.36 1.95
CA LYS A 133 -2.47 16.19 1.11
C LYS A 133 -2.73 15.39 -0.16
N VAL A 134 -3.71 14.48 -0.12
CA VAL A 134 -4.07 13.59 -1.24
C VAL A 134 -5.47 13.88 -1.79
N ARG A 135 -6.19 14.87 -1.24
CA ARG A 135 -7.56 15.22 -1.65
C ARG A 135 -7.69 15.39 -3.15
N ASN A 136 -6.82 16.16 -3.79
CA ASN A 136 -6.91 16.41 -5.22
C ASN A 136 -6.69 15.12 -6.04
N CYS A 137 -5.76 14.26 -5.61
CA CYS A 137 -5.50 12.97 -6.26
C CYS A 137 -6.67 12.01 -6.09
N LEU A 138 -7.31 11.99 -4.92
CA LEU A 138 -8.51 11.20 -4.65
C LEU A 138 -9.61 11.49 -5.68
N PHE A 139 -9.91 12.77 -5.92
CA PHE A 139 -10.89 13.21 -6.93
C PHE A 139 -10.38 13.17 -8.37
N SER A 140 -9.07 12.96 -8.60
CA SER A 140 -8.51 12.79 -9.95
C SER A 140 -8.54 11.34 -10.41
N VAL A 141 -8.45 10.39 -9.47
CA VAL A 141 -8.48 8.94 -9.73
C VAL A 141 -9.91 8.41 -9.68
N HIS A 142 -10.68 8.84 -8.69
CA HIS A 142 -12.05 8.36 -8.49
C HIS A 142 -13.08 9.41 -8.87
N GLU A 143 -14.23 8.94 -9.36
CA GLU A 143 -15.37 9.78 -9.67
C GLU A 143 -15.85 10.52 -8.41
N LYS A 144 -16.12 11.81 -8.57
CA LYS A 144 -16.56 12.69 -7.48
C LYS A 144 -17.77 12.12 -6.71
N SER A 145 -18.75 11.55 -7.41
CA SER A 145 -19.95 10.98 -6.81
C SER A 145 -19.62 9.84 -5.84
N PHE A 146 -18.68 8.97 -6.21
CA PHE A 146 -18.21 7.86 -5.40
C PHE A 146 -17.45 8.35 -4.16
N VAL A 147 -16.49 9.26 -4.34
CA VAL A 147 -15.72 9.84 -3.24
C VAL A 147 -16.66 10.54 -2.25
N ASP A 148 -17.56 11.40 -2.75
CA ASP A 148 -18.53 12.10 -1.91
C ASP A 148 -19.42 11.14 -1.14
N ARG A 149 -19.86 10.02 -1.76
CA ARG A 149 -20.66 9.00 -1.08
C ARG A 149 -19.92 8.39 0.11
N MET A 150 -18.64 8.05 -0.06
CA MET A 150 -17.81 7.49 1.03
C MET A 150 -17.57 8.52 2.14
N LEU A 151 -17.29 9.78 1.79
CA LEU A 151 -17.12 10.85 2.78
C LEU A 151 -18.43 11.13 3.56
N GLN A 152 -19.59 11.00 2.90
CA GLN A 152 -20.89 11.14 3.56
C GLN A 152 -21.16 10.06 4.61
N VAL A 153 -20.67 8.83 4.43
CA VAL A 153 -20.80 7.77 5.44
C VAL A 153 -20.14 8.20 6.74
N ILE A 154 -18.96 8.82 6.67
CA ILE A 154 -18.27 9.37 7.85
C ILE A 154 -19.08 10.53 8.45
N GLN A 155 -19.47 11.51 7.62
CA GLN A 155 -20.15 12.73 8.08
C GLN A 155 -21.49 12.46 8.75
N LYS A 156 -22.25 11.49 8.24
CA LYS A 156 -23.57 11.13 8.75
C LYS A 156 -23.54 9.97 9.73
N LYS A 157 -22.36 9.38 9.97
CA LYS A 157 -22.18 8.16 10.78
C LYS A 157 -23.10 7.02 10.34
N GLU A 158 -23.21 6.86 9.02
CA GLU A 158 -24.00 5.78 8.43
C GLU A 158 -23.27 4.44 8.58
N ILE A 159 -24.05 3.36 8.54
CA ILE A 159 -23.55 2.00 8.36
C ILE A 159 -24.23 1.47 7.10
N ILE A 160 -23.43 1.13 6.09
CA ILE A 160 -23.93 0.61 4.81
C ILE A 160 -23.20 -0.66 4.41
N GLN A 161 -23.90 -1.58 3.76
CA GLN A 161 -23.30 -2.82 3.25
C GLN A 161 -23.03 -2.65 1.76
N MET A 162 -21.75 -2.58 1.38
CA MET A 162 -21.31 -2.43 -0.01
C MET A 162 -19.94 -3.09 -0.19
N PHE A 163 -19.66 -3.57 -1.40
CA PHE A 163 -18.33 -4.09 -1.77
C PHE A 163 -17.84 -5.21 -0.83
N GLU A 164 -18.81 -6.03 -0.40
CA GLU A 164 -18.61 -7.14 0.53
C GLU A 164 -18.06 -6.70 1.90
N LEU A 165 -18.33 -5.45 2.31
CA LEU A 165 -17.93 -4.90 3.60
C LEU A 165 -19.11 -4.18 4.28
N ASP A 166 -19.10 -4.20 5.61
CA ASP A 166 -19.85 -3.23 6.41
C ASP A 166 -19.03 -1.92 6.46
N LEU A 167 -19.48 -0.89 5.75
CA LEU A 167 -18.84 0.42 5.69
C LEU A 167 -19.45 1.38 6.70
N PHE A 168 -18.59 1.90 7.56
CA PHE A 168 -18.88 2.89 8.60
C PHE A 168 -17.65 3.77 8.79
N SER A 169 -17.74 4.78 9.66
CA SER A 169 -16.71 5.83 9.77
C SER A 169 -15.28 5.28 9.91
N ASP A 170 -15.03 4.40 10.88
CA ASP A 170 -13.68 3.87 11.14
C ASP A 170 -13.13 3.05 9.96
N MET A 171 -14.01 2.28 9.29
CA MET A 171 -13.65 1.50 8.11
C MET A 171 -13.18 2.41 6.97
N ILE A 172 -13.86 3.52 6.72
CA ILE A 172 -13.46 4.45 5.64
C ILE A 172 -12.24 5.27 6.06
N CYS A 173 -12.16 5.69 7.32
CA CYS A 173 -10.99 6.37 7.87
C CYS A 173 -9.70 5.54 7.68
N ARG A 174 -9.74 4.20 7.86
CA ARG A 174 -8.54 3.39 7.63
C ARG A 174 -8.06 3.42 6.19
N PHE A 175 -8.95 3.30 5.20
CA PHE A 175 -8.57 3.38 3.78
C PHE A 175 -8.01 4.75 3.42
N LEU A 176 -8.58 5.83 3.98
CA LEU A 176 -8.09 7.18 3.74
C LEU A 176 -6.69 7.42 4.30
N VAL A 177 -6.37 6.90 5.49
CA VAL A 177 -5.02 6.98 6.08
C VAL A 177 -4.03 6.06 5.34
N GLU A 178 -4.50 4.92 4.85
CA GLU A 178 -3.70 3.96 4.08
C GLU A 178 -3.10 4.58 2.82
N ILE A 179 -3.87 5.42 2.10
CA ILE A 179 -3.39 6.18 0.93
C ILE A 179 -2.12 6.98 1.26
N ASN A 180 -2.09 7.67 2.40
CA ASN A 180 -0.92 8.45 2.81
C ASN A 180 0.28 7.54 3.11
N GLY A 181 0.03 6.33 3.62
CA GLY A 181 1.06 5.29 3.79
C GLY A 181 1.66 4.85 2.47
N THR A 182 0.83 4.65 1.44
CA THR A 182 1.27 4.28 0.08
C THR A 182 2.11 5.39 -0.55
N VAL A 183 1.68 6.65 -0.44
CA VAL A 183 2.47 7.81 -0.91
C VAL A 183 3.81 7.91 -0.17
N LEU A 184 3.80 7.83 1.16
CA LEU A 184 5.02 7.91 1.95
C LEU A 184 6.00 6.78 1.61
N SER A 185 5.51 5.55 1.52
CA SER A 185 6.32 4.37 1.16
C SER A 185 6.92 4.54 -0.24
N SER A 186 6.18 5.12 -1.19
CA SER A 186 6.70 5.41 -2.53
C SER A 186 7.83 6.43 -2.51
N LEU A 187 7.69 7.51 -1.74
CA LEU A 187 8.74 8.52 -1.56
C LEU A 187 9.98 7.94 -0.87
N LEU A 188 9.78 7.09 0.14
CA LEU A 188 10.86 6.37 0.81
C LEU A 188 11.57 5.40 -0.12
N ALA A 189 10.83 4.69 -0.99
CA ALA A 189 11.42 3.82 -2.01
C ALA A 189 12.27 4.64 -3.00
N LEU A 190 11.82 5.81 -3.45
CA LEU A 190 12.61 6.68 -4.31
C LEU A 190 13.90 7.17 -3.63
N LYS A 191 13.85 7.48 -2.33
CA LYS A 191 15.01 7.94 -1.56
C LYS A 191 15.99 6.81 -1.22
N TYR A 192 15.46 5.67 -0.77
CA TYR A 192 16.24 4.59 -0.18
C TYR A 192 16.32 3.35 -1.06
N PHE A 193 15.82 3.42 -2.29
CA PHE A 193 15.64 2.34 -3.28
C PHE A 193 14.50 1.35 -2.98
N MET A 194 14.17 1.07 -1.73
CA MET A 194 13.12 0.11 -1.38
C MET A 194 12.31 0.62 -0.19
N SER A 195 11.01 0.33 -0.15
CA SER A 195 10.19 0.51 1.05
C SER A 195 9.04 -0.50 1.11
N MET A 196 8.63 -0.83 2.33
CA MET A 196 7.56 -1.80 2.61
C MET A 196 6.40 -1.09 3.29
N HIS A 197 5.19 -1.19 2.74
CA HIS A 197 3.98 -0.70 3.42
C HIS A 197 3.27 -1.87 4.08
N VAL A 198 3.02 -1.79 5.39
CA VAL A 198 2.24 -2.79 6.14
C VAL A 198 0.74 -2.52 5.93
N GLY A 199 0.31 -2.52 4.67
CA GLY A 199 -1.00 -2.08 4.21
C GLY A 199 -1.06 -2.00 2.69
N GLY A 200 -2.14 -1.39 2.19
CA GLY A 200 -2.28 -0.98 0.79
C GLY A 200 -2.48 -2.13 -0.20
N GLY A 201 -2.53 -1.77 -1.49
CA GLY A 201 -2.72 -2.71 -2.58
C GLY A 201 -4.20 -2.96 -2.90
N ASN A 202 -5.05 -1.94 -2.78
CA ASN A 202 -6.49 -2.02 -3.03
C ASN A 202 -6.82 -2.06 -4.54
N HIS A 203 -6.35 -3.11 -5.22
CA HIS A 203 -6.29 -3.21 -6.67
C HIS A 203 -7.64 -3.42 -7.39
N HIS A 204 -8.70 -3.78 -6.65
CA HIS A 204 -10.04 -3.97 -7.20
C HIS A 204 -10.87 -2.68 -7.25
N SER A 205 -10.47 -1.64 -6.51
CA SER A 205 -11.19 -0.37 -6.50
C SER A 205 -11.14 0.30 -7.87
N LYS A 206 -12.33 0.63 -8.40
CA LYS A 206 -12.57 1.20 -9.73
C LYS A 206 -12.63 2.71 -9.68
N ILE A 207 -12.75 3.34 -10.85
CA ILE A 207 -12.98 4.78 -10.95
C ILE A 207 -14.23 5.20 -10.15
N ASN A 208 -15.34 4.48 -10.29
CA ASN A 208 -16.64 4.90 -9.75
C ASN A 208 -17.22 4.02 -8.63
N ARG A 209 -16.48 3.01 -8.14
CA ARG A 209 -16.93 2.14 -7.05
C ARG A 209 -15.77 1.42 -6.37
N GLY A 210 -15.99 0.97 -5.13
CA GLY A 210 -15.20 -0.10 -4.53
C GLY A 210 -15.56 -1.46 -5.12
N ASP A 211 -14.75 -2.47 -4.84
CA ASP A 211 -14.98 -3.86 -5.27
C ASP A 211 -14.01 -4.79 -4.53
N GLY A 212 -14.35 -6.08 -4.33
CA GLY A 212 -13.45 -7.08 -3.74
C GLY A 212 -12.70 -6.61 -2.48
N PHE A 213 -13.43 -6.12 -1.48
CA PHE A 213 -12.90 -5.52 -0.23
C PHE A 213 -12.07 -4.23 -0.38
N CYS A 214 -11.93 -3.68 -1.58
CA CYS A 214 -11.17 -2.47 -1.87
C CYS A 214 -12.10 -1.25 -1.98
N ILE A 215 -11.77 -0.14 -1.32
CA ILE A 215 -12.57 1.10 -1.39
C ILE A 215 -11.92 2.16 -2.27
N PHE A 216 -10.71 2.61 -1.93
CA PHE A 216 -9.95 3.54 -2.74
C PHE A 216 -8.71 2.84 -3.29
N ASN A 217 -8.40 3.02 -4.56
CA ASN A 217 -7.20 2.46 -5.17
C ASN A 217 -5.99 3.29 -4.74
N ASP A 218 -5.39 2.93 -3.61
CA ASP A 218 -4.29 3.66 -2.99
C ASP A 218 -3.05 3.70 -3.88
N THR A 219 -2.77 2.61 -4.61
CA THR A 219 -1.72 2.55 -5.64
C THR A 219 -1.94 3.61 -6.71
N ALA A 220 -3.15 3.69 -7.28
CA ALA A 220 -3.45 4.65 -8.33
C ALA A 220 -3.39 6.10 -7.83
N ILE A 221 -3.86 6.37 -6.62
CA ILE A 221 -3.80 7.70 -6.00
C ILE A 221 -2.35 8.11 -5.73
N ALA A 222 -1.50 7.19 -5.26
CA ALA A 222 -0.09 7.45 -5.03
C ALA A 222 0.66 7.72 -6.34
N ILE A 223 0.44 6.92 -7.38
CA ILE A 223 1.03 7.15 -8.72
C ILE A 223 0.58 8.50 -9.28
N ASN A 224 -0.71 8.82 -9.20
CA ASN A 224 -1.24 10.10 -9.64
C ASN A 224 -0.57 11.26 -8.89
N PHE A 225 -0.39 11.15 -7.56
CA PHE A 225 0.33 12.15 -6.77
C PHE A 225 1.77 12.35 -7.26
N LEU A 226 2.52 11.27 -7.47
CA LEU A 226 3.93 11.35 -7.89
C LEU A 226 4.08 11.93 -9.29
N LEU A 227 3.19 11.57 -10.24
CA LEU A 227 3.17 12.10 -11.60
C LEU A 227 2.79 13.58 -11.64
N LEU A 228 1.73 13.97 -10.92
CA LEU A 228 1.29 15.38 -10.87
C LEU A 228 2.37 16.32 -10.31
N HIS A 229 3.15 15.84 -9.34
CA HIS A 229 4.24 16.60 -8.74
C HIS A 229 5.59 16.42 -9.47
N LYS A 230 5.61 15.72 -10.61
CA LYS A 230 6.81 15.47 -11.43
C LYS A 230 7.96 14.82 -10.66
N ILE A 231 7.61 13.98 -9.69
CA ILE A 231 8.57 13.21 -8.88
C ILE A 231 9.04 11.98 -9.67
N ILE A 232 8.14 11.39 -10.43
CA ILE A 232 8.40 10.30 -11.37
C ILE A 232 7.89 10.69 -12.75
N ASP A 233 8.42 10.04 -13.80
CA ASP A 233 7.88 10.16 -15.15
C ASP A 233 7.02 8.95 -15.50
N ASN A 234 7.31 7.79 -14.91
CA ASN A 234 6.66 6.52 -15.22
C ASN A 234 6.45 5.66 -13.96
N ALA A 235 5.47 4.78 -14.01
CA ALA A 235 5.27 3.74 -13.00
C ALA A 235 5.07 2.38 -13.66
N ILE A 236 5.59 1.32 -13.02
CA ILE A 236 5.21 -0.05 -13.31
C ILE A 236 4.45 -0.57 -12.10
N ILE A 237 3.31 -1.19 -12.33
CA ILE A 237 2.57 -1.92 -11.31
C ILE A 237 2.74 -3.40 -11.64
N LEU A 238 3.44 -4.13 -10.77
CA LEU A 238 3.54 -5.58 -10.83
C LEU A 238 2.63 -6.16 -9.76
N ASP A 239 1.49 -6.67 -10.21
CA ASP A 239 0.45 -7.26 -9.37
C ASP A 239 0.51 -8.77 -9.46
N VAL A 240 0.84 -9.40 -8.33
CA VAL A 240 0.99 -10.87 -8.19
C VAL A 240 -0.03 -11.45 -7.21
N ASP A 241 -1.05 -10.68 -6.87
CA ASP A 241 -2.25 -11.18 -6.24
C ASP A 241 -2.92 -12.24 -7.12
N VAL A 242 -3.50 -13.27 -6.52
CA VAL A 242 -4.15 -14.35 -7.27
C VAL A 242 -5.36 -13.84 -8.08
N HIS A 243 -5.99 -12.77 -7.60
CA HIS A 243 -7.07 -12.07 -8.26
C HIS A 243 -6.50 -11.04 -9.23
N GLN A 244 -7.17 -10.83 -10.37
CA GLN A 244 -6.69 -9.80 -11.28
C GLN A 244 -6.94 -8.41 -10.65
N GLY A 245 -5.90 -7.56 -10.64
CA GLY A 245 -5.97 -6.13 -10.32
C GLY A 245 -6.76 -5.31 -11.34
N ASP A 246 -8.02 -5.67 -11.49
CA ASP A 246 -8.92 -5.20 -12.52
C ASP A 246 -9.29 -3.72 -12.34
N GLY A 247 -9.24 -3.18 -11.12
CA GLY A 247 -9.47 -1.77 -10.84
C GLY A 247 -8.30 -0.91 -11.27
N THR A 248 -7.10 -1.37 -10.95
CA THR A 248 -5.86 -0.78 -11.45
C THR A 248 -5.80 -0.79 -12.98
N ALA A 249 -6.16 -1.92 -13.61
CA ALA A 249 -6.22 -2.03 -15.07
C ALA A 249 -7.22 -1.04 -15.69
N GLU A 250 -8.41 -0.90 -15.10
CA GLU A 250 -9.43 0.05 -15.57
C GLU A 250 -8.98 1.52 -15.43
N ILE A 251 -8.43 1.90 -14.27
CA ILE A 251 -7.99 3.27 -13.99
C ILE A 251 -6.88 3.71 -14.96
N PHE A 252 -5.94 2.82 -15.27
CA PHE A 252 -4.77 3.14 -16.10
C PHE A 252 -4.89 2.72 -17.57
N GLN A 253 -6.06 2.27 -18.02
CA GLN A 253 -6.26 1.73 -19.38
C GLN A 253 -5.73 2.64 -20.50
N ASN A 254 -5.79 3.96 -20.31
CA ASN A 254 -5.36 4.97 -21.28
C ASN A 254 -4.13 5.79 -20.84
N CYS A 255 -3.41 5.33 -19.81
CA CYS A 255 -2.27 6.05 -19.24
C CYS A 255 -0.94 5.48 -19.75
N GLN A 256 -0.33 6.13 -20.75
CA GLN A 256 0.92 5.65 -21.36
C GLN A 256 2.11 5.60 -20.38
N ASN A 257 2.10 6.45 -19.35
CA ASN A 257 3.15 6.53 -18.34
C ASN A 257 3.04 5.45 -17.25
N VAL A 258 2.00 4.61 -17.29
CA VAL A 258 1.77 3.57 -16.27
C VAL A 258 1.59 2.22 -16.95
N LYS A 259 2.51 1.29 -16.69
CA LYS A 259 2.42 -0.09 -17.17
C LYS A 259 1.81 -0.96 -16.07
N THR A 260 0.69 -1.60 -16.37
CA THR A 260 0.02 -2.55 -15.47
C THR A 260 0.35 -3.97 -15.90
N ILE A 261 1.01 -4.74 -15.02
CA ILE A 261 1.36 -6.15 -15.23
C ILE A 261 0.61 -6.94 -14.16
N SER A 262 -0.28 -7.83 -14.57
CA SER A 262 -1.02 -8.70 -13.66
C SER A 262 -0.73 -10.16 -13.97
N ILE A 263 -0.32 -10.92 -12.95
CA ILE A 263 -0.13 -12.36 -13.00
C ILE A 263 -1.15 -12.97 -12.05
N HIS A 264 -2.20 -13.57 -12.59
CA HIS A 264 -3.38 -13.95 -11.81
C HIS A 264 -3.95 -15.29 -12.27
N CYS A 265 -4.76 -15.93 -11.42
CA CYS A 265 -5.43 -17.17 -11.79
C CYS A 265 -6.62 -16.89 -12.72
N ARG A 266 -6.63 -17.54 -13.90
CA ARG A 266 -7.68 -17.32 -14.92
C ARG A 266 -9.09 -17.68 -14.46
N LYS A 267 -9.21 -18.61 -13.50
CA LYS A 267 -10.50 -19.05 -12.94
C LYS A 267 -10.85 -18.38 -11.59
N ASN A 268 -10.09 -17.37 -11.16
CA ASN A 268 -10.37 -16.65 -9.93
C ASN A 268 -11.05 -15.29 -10.19
N TYR A 269 -11.37 -14.52 -9.15
CA TYR A 269 -12.00 -13.20 -9.25
C TYR A 269 -11.13 -12.18 -10.03
N PRO A 270 -11.73 -11.21 -10.74
CA PRO A 270 -13.14 -11.11 -11.13
C PRO A 270 -13.51 -12.13 -12.22
N LEU A 271 -14.80 -12.41 -12.37
CA LEU A 271 -15.29 -13.28 -13.46
C LEU A 271 -14.92 -12.72 -14.85
N PHE A 272 -15.01 -11.41 -15.02
CA PHE A 272 -14.68 -10.72 -16.27
C PHE A 272 -13.40 -9.92 -16.09
N LYS A 273 -12.31 -10.42 -16.67
CA LYS A 273 -11.01 -9.76 -16.64
C LYS A 273 -11.04 -8.43 -17.39
N LYS A 274 -10.34 -7.44 -16.86
CA LYS A 274 -10.03 -6.18 -17.54
C LYS A 274 -8.73 -6.34 -18.33
N LYS A 275 -8.41 -5.38 -19.18
CA LYS A 275 -7.19 -5.41 -19.99
C LYS A 275 -6.11 -4.59 -19.29
N SER A 276 -5.08 -5.26 -18.79
CA SER A 276 -3.84 -4.64 -18.31
C SER A 276 -2.91 -4.34 -19.50
N THR A 277 -1.74 -3.76 -19.23
CA THR A 277 -0.68 -3.66 -20.26
C THR A 277 -0.15 -5.05 -20.61
N ILE A 278 0.04 -5.89 -19.59
CA ILE A 278 0.42 -7.30 -19.70
C ILE A 278 -0.44 -8.09 -18.72
N ASP A 279 -1.16 -9.09 -19.22
CA ASP A 279 -1.90 -10.06 -18.41
C ASP A 279 -1.29 -11.45 -18.63
N ILE A 280 -0.94 -12.12 -17.53
CA ILE A 280 -0.50 -13.51 -17.52
C ILE A 280 -1.53 -14.32 -16.74
N GLU A 281 -2.32 -15.08 -17.48
CA GLU A 281 -3.34 -15.95 -16.95
C GLU A 281 -2.75 -17.30 -16.56
N LEU A 282 -2.75 -17.60 -15.26
CA LEU A 282 -2.27 -18.85 -14.70
C LEU A 282 -3.39 -19.89 -14.62
N ASP A 283 -3.00 -21.14 -14.79
CA ASP A 283 -3.87 -22.28 -14.57
C ASP A 283 -4.09 -22.51 -13.06
N PRO A 284 -5.33 -22.85 -12.65
CA PRO A 284 -5.56 -23.29 -11.28
C PRO A 284 -4.66 -24.48 -10.93
N TYR A 285 -4.21 -24.50 -9.69
CA TYR A 285 -3.40 -25.53 -9.07
C TYR A 285 -1.97 -25.64 -9.58
N ILE A 286 -1.49 -24.63 -10.31
CA ILE A 286 -0.07 -24.49 -10.63
C ILE A 286 0.77 -24.52 -9.34
N GLN A 287 1.93 -25.13 -9.42
CA GLN A 287 2.88 -25.29 -8.31
C GLN A 287 4.14 -24.46 -8.55
N ASP A 288 5.03 -24.47 -7.55
CA ASP A 288 6.22 -23.62 -7.49
C ASP A 288 7.07 -23.60 -8.77
N GLU A 289 7.46 -24.76 -9.30
CA GLU A 289 8.40 -24.83 -10.44
C GLU A 289 7.86 -24.09 -11.68
N GLU A 290 6.63 -24.42 -12.10
CA GLU A 290 5.99 -23.81 -13.25
C GLU A 290 5.66 -22.33 -13.00
N TYR A 291 5.17 -21.98 -11.80
CA TYR A 291 4.89 -20.60 -11.42
C TYR A 291 6.14 -19.72 -11.46
N LEU A 292 7.24 -20.19 -10.86
CA LEU A 292 8.48 -19.43 -10.77
C LEU A 292 9.18 -19.30 -12.13
N GLU A 293 9.06 -20.29 -13.02
CA GLU A 293 9.55 -20.19 -14.39
C GLU A 293 8.82 -19.07 -15.17
N ILE A 294 7.48 -19.07 -15.12
CA ILE A 294 6.66 -18.01 -15.71
C ILE A 294 7.01 -16.66 -15.09
N TYR A 295 7.11 -16.60 -13.77
CA TYR A 295 7.41 -15.38 -13.03
C TYR A 295 8.77 -14.80 -13.42
N LYS A 296 9.80 -15.64 -13.51
CA LYS A 296 11.13 -15.27 -13.97
C LYS A 296 11.08 -14.66 -15.37
N HIS A 297 10.32 -15.27 -16.27
CA HIS A 297 10.15 -14.74 -17.63
C HIS A 297 9.53 -13.34 -17.60
N VAL A 298 8.49 -13.11 -16.80
CA VAL A 298 7.89 -11.78 -16.65
C VAL A 298 8.91 -10.77 -16.15
N LEU A 299 9.64 -11.09 -15.07
CA LEU A 299 10.65 -10.21 -14.49
C LEU A 299 11.74 -9.82 -15.49
N THR A 300 12.26 -10.79 -16.27
CA THR A 300 13.31 -10.52 -17.28
C THR A 300 12.86 -9.60 -18.41
N ASN A 301 11.55 -9.48 -18.64
CA ASN A 301 10.97 -8.61 -19.66
C ASN A 301 10.60 -7.22 -19.14
N ILE A 302 10.72 -6.96 -17.83
CA ILE A 302 10.52 -5.63 -17.27
C ILE A 302 11.65 -4.72 -17.72
N LYS A 303 11.34 -3.83 -18.67
CA LYS A 303 12.26 -2.80 -19.17
C LYS A 303 11.76 -1.43 -18.68
N PRO A 304 12.32 -0.90 -17.58
CA PRO A 304 11.89 0.38 -17.05
C PRO A 304 12.34 1.52 -17.96
N ASP A 305 11.45 2.49 -18.17
CA ASP A 305 11.78 3.76 -18.80
C ASP A 305 12.52 4.67 -17.79
N LYS A 306 12.93 5.87 -18.20
CA LYS A 306 13.56 6.83 -17.28
C LYS A 306 12.60 7.23 -16.16
N LYS A 307 13.16 7.45 -14.96
CA LYS A 307 12.44 7.86 -13.74
C LYS A 307 11.18 7.02 -13.48
N THR A 308 11.37 5.71 -13.56
CA THR A 308 10.33 4.72 -13.25
C THR A 308 10.43 4.28 -11.80
N ILE A 309 9.28 4.07 -11.15
CA ILE A 309 9.16 3.37 -9.87
C ILE A 309 8.32 2.10 -10.06
N LEU A 310 8.66 1.02 -9.36
CA LEU A 310 7.89 -0.21 -9.30
C LEU A 310 6.99 -0.22 -8.06
N PHE A 311 5.69 -0.32 -8.29
CA PHE A 311 4.70 -0.70 -7.29
C PHE A 311 4.51 -2.21 -7.35
N TYR A 312 5.01 -2.91 -6.32
CA TYR A 312 4.90 -4.35 -6.20
C TYR A 312 3.75 -4.70 -5.25
N LEU A 313 2.67 -5.25 -5.78
CA LEU A 313 1.51 -5.70 -5.00
C LEU A 313 1.70 -7.18 -4.69
N ALA A 314 2.22 -7.46 -3.50
CA ALA A 314 2.71 -8.77 -3.08
C ALA A 314 1.63 -9.59 -2.37
N GLY A 315 0.51 -9.82 -3.06
CA GLY A 315 -0.57 -10.69 -2.56
C GLY A 315 -0.04 -12.08 -2.19
N VAL A 316 -0.49 -12.61 -1.05
CA VAL A 316 -0.10 -13.95 -0.57
C VAL A 316 -1.21 -14.97 -0.74
N ASP A 317 -2.34 -14.58 -1.34
CA ASP A 317 -3.46 -15.44 -1.70
C ASP A 317 -3.18 -16.38 -2.88
N ILE A 318 -1.97 -16.35 -3.42
CA ILE A 318 -1.46 -17.43 -4.28
C ILE A 318 -1.06 -18.68 -3.48
N SER A 319 -1.04 -18.61 -2.15
CA SER A 319 -0.58 -19.73 -1.32
C SER A 319 -1.48 -20.95 -1.47
N GLN A 320 -0.89 -22.14 -1.42
CA GLN A 320 -1.61 -23.41 -1.39
C GLN A 320 -2.62 -23.55 -0.24
N ASP A 321 -2.43 -22.77 0.83
CA ASP A 321 -3.28 -22.79 2.03
C ASP A 321 -4.26 -21.59 2.05
N ASP A 322 -4.37 -20.79 0.99
CA ASP A 322 -5.30 -19.66 0.96
C ASP A 322 -6.74 -20.12 0.64
N ASP A 323 -7.73 -19.56 1.36
CA ASP A 323 -9.14 -19.95 1.22
C ASP A 323 -9.84 -19.35 0.00
N LEU A 324 -9.26 -18.32 -0.62
CA LEU A 324 -9.77 -17.67 -1.83
C LEU A 324 -8.87 -17.93 -3.05
N GLY A 325 -7.62 -18.30 -2.81
CA GLY A 325 -6.67 -18.73 -3.82
C GLY A 325 -7.07 -20.00 -4.55
N LEU A 326 -6.54 -20.16 -5.76
CA LEU A 326 -6.67 -21.39 -6.56
C LEU A 326 -5.31 -21.91 -7.03
N LEU A 327 -4.20 -21.37 -6.52
CA LEU A 327 -2.86 -21.84 -6.86
C LEU A 327 -2.31 -22.68 -5.69
N LEU A 328 -1.27 -23.48 -5.95
CA LEU A 328 -0.64 -24.35 -4.95
C LEU A 328 0.81 -23.92 -4.69
N ILE A 329 1.00 -22.62 -4.42
CA ILE A 329 2.34 -22.06 -4.19
C ILE A 329 2.72 -22.22 -2.72
N SER A 330 3.89 -22.81 -2.49
CA SER A 330 4.44 -23.03 -1.15
C SER A 330 4.99 -21.73 -0.54
N ASP A 331 5.35 -21.79 0.74
CA ASP A 331 6.06 -20.69 1.41
C ASP A 331 7.41 -20.38 0.75
N ASP A 332 8.11 -21.41 0.27
CA ASP A 332 9.37 -21.22 -0.45
C ASP A 332 9.11 -20.56 -1.80
N GLY A 333 8.07 -20.98 -2.53
CA GLY A 333 7.64 -20.33 -3.77
C GLY A 333 7.32 -18.85 -3.60
N ILE A 334 6.55 -18.48 -2.56
CA ILE A 334 6.24 -17.08 -2.23
C ILE A 334 7.52 -16.29 -1.91
N TYR A 335 8.39 -16.85 -1.06
CA TYR A 335 9.66 -16.22 -0.71
C TYR A 335 10.56 -16.01 -1.93
N GLN A 336 10.71 -17.04 -2.79
CA GLN A 336 11.54 -16.98 -4.00
C GLN A 336 11.01 -15.94 -4.98
N ARG A 337 9.70 -15.90 -5.22
CA ARG A 337 9.03 -14.87 -6.02
C ARG A 337 9.40 -13.46 -5.53
N ASP A 338 9.16 -13.19 -4.25
CA ASP A 338 9.42 -11.86 -3.66
C ASP A 338 10.90 -11.49 -3.74
N TYR A 339 11.78 -12.44 -3.41
CA TYR A 339 13.22 -12.23 -3.45
C TYR A 339 13.70 -11.92 -4.87
N MET A 340 13.26 -12.68 -5.88
CA MET A 340 13.59 -12.46 -7.29
C MET A 340 13.15 -11.08 -7.78
N THR A 341 11.99 -10.59 -7.33
CA THR A 341 11.50 -9.24 -7.65
C THR A 341 12.45 -8.17 -7.14
N TYR A 342 12.84 -8.26 -5.86
CA TYR A 342 13.75 -7.29 -5.28
C TYR A 342 15.15 -7.35 -5.90
N ARG A 343 15.64 -8.55 -6.24
CA ARG A 343 16.92 -8.71 -6.94
C ARG A 343 16.88 -8.11 -8.35
N THR A 344 15.84 -8.41 -9.12
CA THR A 344 15.65 -7.88 -10.47
C THR A 344 15.54 -6.36 -10.45
N ALA A 345 14.78 -5.81 -9.49
CA ALA A 345 14.66 -4.36 -9.34
C ALA A 345 16.01 -3.71 -8.99
N ALA A 346 16.82 -4.35 -8.15
CA ALA A 346 18.15 -3.85 -7.79
C ALA A 346 19.10 -3.86 -8.99
N GLU A 347 19.10 -4.94 -9.77
CA GLU A 347 19.88 -5.07 -11.01
C GLU A 347 19.50 -4.01 -12.05
N ASN A 348 18.23 -3.61 -12.09
CA ASN A 348 17.71 -2.58 -13.00
C ASN A 348 17.72 -1.15 -12.42
N ASN A 349 18.25 -0.94 -11.20
CA ASN A 349 18.18 0.35 -10.47
C ASN A 349 16.75 0.92 -10.41
N LEU A 350 15.75 0.06 -10.24
CA LEU A 350 14.34 0.39 -10.22
C LEU A 350 13.87 0.49 -8.76
N PRO A 351 13.54 1.68 -8.22
CA PRO A 351 13.00 1.81 -6.88
C PRO A 351 11.72 1.00 -6.70
N VAL A 352 11.56 0.31 -5.57
CA VAL A 352 10.42 -0.58 -5.30
C VAL A 352 9.67 -0.17 -4.04
N VAL A 353 8.38 0.10 -4.19
CA VAL A 353 7.44 0.16 -3.07
C VAL A 353 6.60 -1.11 -3.07
N THR A 354 6.59 -1.82 -1.94
CA THR A 354 5.79 -3.04 -1.77
C THR A 354 4.53 -2.75 -0.97
N LEU A 355 3.39 -3.22 -1.47
CA LEU A 355 2.08 -3.20 -0.82
C LEU A 355 1.59 -4.64 -0.64
N LEU A 356 0.76 -4.91 0.36
CA LEU A 356 0.42 -6.29 0.74
C LEU A 356 -0.71 -6.91 -0.08
N ALA A 357 -1.67 -6.12 -0.57
CA ALA A 357 -2.84 -6.62 -1.31
C ALA A 357 -3.58 -7.77 -0.57
N GLY A 358 -3.99 -8.81 -1.29
CA GLY A 358 -4.76 -9.96 -0.83
C GLY A 358 -4.00 -10.96 0.04
N GLY A 359 -4.73 -11.98 0.48
CA GLY A 359 -4.34 -12.96 1.50
C GLY A 359 -5.48 -13.14 2.50
N TYR A 360 -6.03 -14.35 2.56
CA TYR A 360 -7.35 -14.63 3.13
C TYR A 360 -7.43 -15.96 3.90
N ASN A 361 -6.30 -16.59 4.22
CA ASN A 361 -6.29 -17.75 5.12
C ASN A 361 -7.04 -17.44 6.45
N GLU A 362 -7.95 -18.34 6.84
CA GLU A 362 -8.82 -18.21 8.00
C GLU A 362 -8.02 -18.05 9.30
N CYS A 363 -6.89 -18.74 9.41
CA CYS A 363 -5.98 -18.64 10.54
C CYS A 363 -5.13 -17.36 10.41
N GLU A 364 -5.41 -16.37 11.25
CA GLU A 364 -4.67 -15.09 11.24
C GLU A 364 -3.16 -15.25 11.44
N ASP A 365 -2.70 -16.23 12.23
CA ASP A 365 -1.26 -16.50 12.39
C ASP A 365 -0.67 -17.01 11.07
N THR A 366 -1.30 -18.00 10.43
CA THR A 366 -0.85 -18.50 9.12
C THR A 366 -0.81 -17.37 8.09
N LEU A 367 -1.88 -16.58 7.97
CA LEU A 367 -1.92 -15.42 7.08
C LEU A 367 -0.78 -14.42 7.37
N THR A 368 -0.54 -14.13 8.65
CA THR A 368 0.56 -13.27 9.09
C THR A 368 1.92 -13.85 8.68
N ARG A 369 2.13 -15.15 8.88
CA ARG A 369 3.37 -15.86 8.51
C ARG A 369 3.63 -15.81 7.01
N LYS A 370 2.61 -15.95 6.16
CA LYS A 370 2.74 -15.82 4.71
C LYS A 370 3.23 -14.42 4.33
N HIS A 371 2.61 -13.36 4.85
CA HIS A 371 3.06 -11.99 4.57
C HIS A 371 4.48 -11.70 5.10
N LEU A 372 4.90 -12.31 6.23
CA LEU A 372 6.27 -12.16 6.74
C LEU A 372 7.34 -12.71 5.78
N LEU A 373 7.01 -13.62 4.86
CA LEU A 373 7.92 -14.10 3.82
C LEU A 373 8.37 -12.95 2.91
N THR A 374 7.43 -12.08 2.51
CA THR A 374 7.71 -10.89 1.69
C THR A 374 8.69 -9.93 2.39
N PHE A 375 8.51 -9.69 3.69
CA PHE A 375 9.44 -8.86 4.47
C PHE A 375 10.80 -9.53 4.63
N ARG A 376 10.86 -10.84 4.85
CA ARG A 376 12.15 -11.58 4.91
C ARG A 376 12.90 -11.50 3.59
N ALA A 377 12.24 -11.75 2.47
CA ALA A 377 12.80 -11.61 1.14
C ALA A 377 13.34 -10.19 0.86
N ALA A 378 12.58 -9.17 1.25
CA ALA A 378 12.99 -7.77 1.13
C ALA A 378 14.24 -7.46 1.97
N LYS A 379 14.27 -7.94 3.23
CA LYS A 379 15.42 -7.80 4.13
C LYS A 379 16.67 -8.49 3.60
N ASP A 380 16.54 -9.71 3.09
CA ASP A 380 17.68 -10.47 2.60
C ASP A 380 18.25 -9.84 1.33
N SER A 381 17.40 -9.38 0.42
CA SER A 381 17.83 -8.59 -0.75
C SER A 381 18.49 -7.26 -0.35
N TRP A 382 17.92 -6.54 0.63
CA TRP A 382 18.47 -5.29 1.16
C TRP A 382 19.88 -5.45 1.71
N ASN A 383 20.12 -6.49 2.50
CA ASN A 383 21.41 -6.74 3.15
C ASN A 383 22.52 -7.19 2.19
N ILE A 384 22.18 -7.68 1.00
CA ILE A 384 23.17 -7.95 -0.05
C ILE A 384 23.65 -6.66 -0.71
N ARG A 385 22.76 -5.68 -0.90
CA ARG A 385 23.11 -4.37 -1.51
C ARG A 385 23.98 -3.50 -0.60
N GLY A 386 23.88 -3.70 0.71
CA GLY A 386 24.70 -2.99 1.70
C GLY A 386 26.16 -3.49 1.79
N LYS A 387 26.51 -4.56 1.07
CA LYS A 387 27.87 -5.05 0.86
C LYS A 387 28.32 -4.66 -0.55
#